data_AF-A0A969IMZ6-F1
#
_entry.id   AF-A0A969IMZ6-F1
#
_cell.length_a   1.000
_cell.length_b   1.000
_cell.length_c   1.000
_cell.angle_alpha   90.00
_cell.angle_beta   90.00
_cell.angle_gamma   90.00
#
_symmetry.space_group_name_H-M   'P 1'
#
loop_
_entity.id
_entity.type
_entity.pdbx_description
1 polymer ?
#
loop_
_entity_poly.entity_id
_entity_poly.type
_entity_poly.pdbx_seq_one_letter_code
_entity_poly.pdbx_strand_id
1 'polypeptide(L)'
;MRIRDRLEREGSFLFRWRSYVPLTLLPLIMMALPEEDRVAAQIGPNLEHAIFYFAILVSFAGLAMRWATIAFVPPGTSGRNTLSQRADQLNTTGMYSLVRNPLYLGNFIAMLGVLICIKVWWVIAIFALCYWLYIERVIAVEEAYLEQKFGASYRAWTERVPAFIPKFGNWTPPSGAFSLPFLLRREYNGLLAVGGSFFALELILDVFVRREPFAEWLVEDAGWFALGATTLLIFLLLRFLKTQTRVLNT
;
A
#
# COMPACT_ATOMS: atom_id res chain seq x y z
N MET A 1 -18.21 -2.78 -28.85
CA MET A 1 -17.92 -1.98 -27.63
C MET A 1 -16.62 -1.24 -27.86
N ARG A 2 -16.52 0.07 -27.58
CA ARG A 2 -15.26 0.80 -27.79
C ARG A 2 -14.25 0.42 -26.71
N ILE A 3 -12.95 0.54 -27.00
CA ILE A 3 -11.87 0.23 -26.03
C ILE A 3 -12.03 1.08 -24.77
N ARG A 4 -12.39 2.36 -24.91
CA ARG A 4 -12.68 3.26 -23.80
C ARG A 4 -13.79 2.74 -22.90
N ASP A 5 -14.95 2.38 -23.46
CA ASP A 5 -16.09 1.84 -22.69
C ASP A 5 -15.71 0.57 -21.92
N ARG A 6 -14.84 -0.27 -22.51
CA ARG A 6 -14.31 -1.47 -21.86
C ARG A 6 -13.39 -1.12 -20.70
N LEU A 7 -12.45 -0.19 -20.89
CA LEU A 7 -11.53 0.25 -19.84
C LEU A 7 -12.28 0.90 -18.66
N GLU A 8 -13.29 1.71 -18.93
CA GLU A 8 -14.13 2.32 -17.88
C GLU A 8 -14.91 1.26 -17.09
N ARG A 9 -15.45 0.24 -17.76
CA ARG A 9 -16.15 -0.88 -17.12
C ARG A 9 -15.21 -1.75 -16.27
N GLU A 10 -14.07 -2.15 -16.84
CA GLU A 10 -13.04 -2.94 -16.15
C GLU A 10 -12.48 -2.16 -14.95
N GLY A 11 -12.17 -0.87 -15.13
CA GLY A 11 -11.69 0.01 -14.07
C GLY A 11 -12.69 0.18 -12.94
N SER A 12 -13.99 0.30 -13.26
CA SER A 12 -15.05 0.43 -12.24
C SER A 12 -15.19 -0.85 -11.42
N PHE A 13 -15.10 -2.02 -12.07
CA PHE A 13 -15.06 -3.30 -11.39
C PHE A 13 -13.83 -3.42 -10.47
N LEU A 14 -12.64 -3.12 -10.99
CA LEU A 14 -11.39 -3.16 -10.24
C LEU A 14 -11.40 -2.17 -9.06
N PHE A 15 -11.94 -0.96 -9.24
CA PHE A 15 -12.10 0.02 -8.17
C PHE A 15 -12.97 -0.52 -7.03
N ARG A 16 -14.07 -1.22 -7.35
CA ARG A 16 -14.96 -1.80 -6.33
C ARG A 16 -14.27 -2.90 -5.52
N TRP A 17 -13.45 -3.71 -6.17
CA TRP A 17 -12.77 -4.85 -5.55
C TRP A 17 -11.31 -4.60 -5.17
N ARG A 18 -10.84 -3.34 -5.27
CA ARG A 18 -9.43 -2.94 -5.10
C ARG A 18 -8.76 -3.44 -3.83
N SER A 19 -9.52 -3.60 -2.75
CA SER A 19 -9.01 -4.10 -1.47
C SER A 19 -8.60 -5.57 -1.51
N TYR A 20 -9.14 -6.35 -2.45
CA TYR A 20 -8.92 -7.79 -2.57
C TYR A 20 -7.98 -8.15 -3.72
N VAL A 21 -7.81 -7.25 -4.70
CA VAL A 21 -6.91 -7.49 -5.85
C VAL A 21 -5.51 -7.89 -5.41
N PRO A 22 -4.86 -7.28 -4.39
CA PRO A 22 -3.54 -7.75 -3.94
C PRO A 22 -3.50 -9.21 -3.49
N LEU A 23 -4.61 -9.79 -3.00
CA LEU A 23 -4.67 -11.17 -2.56
C LEU A 23 -4.57 -12.17 -3.72
N THR A 24 -4.85 -11.74 -4.96
CA THR A 24 -4.67 -12.60 -6.14
C THR A 24 -3.20 -12.89 -6.44
N LEU A 25 -2.27 -12.18 -5.79
CA LEU A 25 -0.83 -12.41 -5.88
C LEU A 25 -0.35 -13.51 -4.93
N LEU A 26 -1.19 -14.00 -3.99
CA LEU A 26 -0.77 -15.04 -3.06
C LEU A 26 -0.28 -16.31 -3.77
N PRO A 27 -0.94 -16.85 -4.81
CA PRO A 27 -0.41 -18.01 -5.55
C PRO A 27 0.96 -17.74 -6.16
N LEU A 28 1.18 -16.53 -6.70
CA LEU A 28 2.46 -16.12 -7.27
C LEU A 28 3.57 -16.10 -6.20
N ILE A 29 3.26 -15.55 -5.02
CA ILE A 29 4.17 -15.53 -3.87
C ILE A 29 4.50 -16.97 -3.45
N MET A 30 3.49 -17.82 -3.27
CA MET A 30 3.67 -19.22 -2.87
C MET A 30 4.51 -20.03 -3.87
N MET A 31 4.41 -19.74 -5.17
CA MET A 31 5.25 -20.36 -6.20
C MET A 31 6.73 -19.98 -6.07
N ALA A 32 7.03 -18.81 -5.51
CA ALA A 32 8.39 -18.30 -5.38
C ALA A 32 9.09 -18.70 -4.09
N LEU A 33 8.34 -18.96 -3.01
CA LEU A 33 8.93 -19.27 -1.70
C LEU A 33 9.93 -20.45 -1.74
N PRO A 34 9.74 -21.53 -2.52
CA PRO A 34 10.72 -22.61 -2.59
C PRO A 34 12.08 -22.22 -3.21
N GLU A 35 12.14 -21.10 -3.95
CA GLU A 35 13.39 -20.58 -4.51
C GLU A 35 14.16 -19.71 -3.53
N GLU A 36 13.50 -19.21 -2.48
CA GLU A 36 14.07 -18.26 -1.53
C GLU A 36 15.31 -18.82 -0.82
N ASP A 37 15.25 -20.04 -0.29
CA ASP A 37 16.39 -20.69 0.40
C ASP A 37 17.61 -20.83 -0.52
N ARG A 38 17.37 -21.13 -1.80
CA ARG A 38 18.44 -21.28 -2.80
C ARG A 38 19.12 -19.95 -3.06
N VAL A 39 18.35 -18.86 -3.14
CA VAL A 39 18.90 -17.51 -3.33
C VAL A 39 19.62 -17.06 -2.06
N ALA A 40 19.03 -17.25 -0.88
CA ALA A 40 19.62 -16.92 0.41
C ALA A 40 21.00 -17.58 0.59
N ALA A 41 21.11 -18.87 0.30
CA ALA A 41 22.36 -19.62 0.38
C ALA A 41 23.45 -19.09 -0.57
N GLN A 42 23.08 -18.53 -1.73
CA GLN A 42 24.04 -17.98 -2.71
C GLN A 42 24.57 -16.60 -2.30
N ILE A 43 23.73 -15.76 -1.70
CA ILE A 43 24.08 -14.38 -1.34
C ILE A 43 24.80 -14.28 0.01
N GLY A 44 24.63 -15.29 0.86
CA GLY A 44 25.22 -15.35 2.19
C GLY A 44 24.52 -14.47 3.24
N PRO A 45 24.78 -14.70 4.54
CA PRO A 45 23.96 -14.17 5.63
C PRO A 45 24.00 -12.64 5.73
N ASN A 46 25.17 -12.03 5.51
CA ASN A 46 25.31 -10.57 5.64
C ASN A 46 24.47 -9.82 4.60
N LEU A 47 24.49 -10.28 3.34
CA LEU A 47 23.72 -9.65 2.26
C LEU A 47 22.24 -9.96 2.41
N GLU A 48 21.89 -11.16 2.85
CA GLU A 48 20.52 -11.52 3.19
C GLU A 48 19.93 -10.57 4.24
N HIS A 49 20.61 -10.37 5.38
CA HIS A 49 20.16 -9.43 6.41
C HIS A 49 20.08 -8.00 5.88
N ALA A 50 21.02 -7.57 5.03
CA ALA A 50 20.98 -6.24 4.42
C ALA A 50 19.75 -6.06 3.50
N ILE A 51 19.45 -7.05 2.64
CA ILE A 51 18.26 -7.04 1.78
C ILE A 51 16.99 -7.03 2.63
N PHE A 52 16.98 -7.79 3.72
CA PHE A 52 15.87 -7.85 4.65
C PHE A 52 15.59 -6.49 5.33
N TYR A 53 16.61 -5.83 5.90
CA TYR A 53 16.41 -4.50 6.48
C TYR A 53 16.03 -3.46 5.43
N PHE A 54 16.56 -3.60 4.21
CA PHE A 54 16.15 -2.77 3.08
C PHE A 54 14.68 -3.00 2.70
N ALA A 55 14.20 -4.25 2.67
CA ALA A 55 12.80 -4.61 2.43
C ALA A 55 11.86 -3.94 3.45
N ILE A 56 12.21 -4.01 4.74
CA ILE A 56 11.47 -3.31 5.80
C ILE A 56 11.46 -1.81 5.54
N LEU A 57 12.63 -1.20 5.31
CA LEU A 57 12.75 0.23 5.07
C LEU A 57 11.88 0.68 3.88
N VAL A 58 11.93 -0.04 2.77
CA VAL A 58 11.11 0.23 1.58
C VAL A 58 9.62 0.13 1.95
N SER A 59 9.21 -0.93 2.64
CA SER A 59 7.80 -1.13 2.98
C SER A 59 7.26 0.01 3.87
N PHE A 60 8.03 0.38 4.90
CA PHE A 60 7.69 1.47 5.80
C PHE A 60 7.77 2.84 5.13
N ALA A 61 8.66 3.06 4.14
CA ALA A 61 8.67 4.28 3.35
C ALA A 61 7.37 4.45 2.55
N GLY A 62 6.83 3.38 1.99
CA GLY A 62 5.52 3.37 1.33
C GLY A 62 4.39 3.73 2.31
N LEU A 63 4.41 3.15 3.51
CA LEU A 63 3.44 3.46 4.56
C LEU A 63 3.56 4.91 5.05
N ALA A 64 4.78 5.41 5.24
CA ALA A 64 5.05 6.79 5.61
C ALA A 64 4.55 7.77 4.55
N MET A 65 4.70 7.46 3.26
CA MET A 65 4.13 8.26 2.18
C MET A 65 2.60 8.37 2.29
N ARG A 66 1.93 7.25 2.62
CA ARG A 66 0.48 7.26 2.86
C ARG A 66 0.12 8.10 4.07
N TRP A 67 0.87 7.99 5.16
CA TRP A 67 0.64 8.78 6.37
C TRP A 67 0.82 10.28 6.11
N ALA A 68 1.92 10.66 5.45
CA ALA A 68 2.19 12.04 5.03
C ALA A 68 1.15 12.57 4.04
N THR A 69 0.46 11.72 3.29
CA THR A 69 -0.68 12.14 2.48
C THR A 69 -1.92 12.33 3.36
N ILE A 70 -2.31 11.32 4.13
CA ILE A 70 -3.60 11.29 4.83
C ILE A 70 -3.66 12.29 5.98
N ALA A 71 -2.53 12.55 6.64
CA ALA A 71 -2.49 13.47 7.77
C ALA A 71 -2.81 14.92 7.40
N PHE A 72 -2.72 15.30 6.13
CA PHE A 72 -2.91 16.69 5.67
C PHE A 72 -4.07 16.87 4.69
N VAL A 73 -4.70 15.80 4.19
CA VAL A 73 -5.82 15.92 3.25
C VAL A 73 -7.10 16.29 3.99
N PRO A 74 -7.92 17.21 3.45
CA PRO A 74 -9.18 17.56 4.08
C PRO A 74 -10.19 16.41 4.07
N PRO A 75 -11.13 16.37 5.04
CA PRO A 75 -12.17 15.35 5.08
C PRO A 75 -12.95 15.25 3.76
N GLY A 76 -13.35 14.04 3.38
CA GLY A 76 -14.20 13.82 2.20
C GLY A 76 -13.48 13.81 0.83
N THR A 77 -12.15 13.91 0.79
CA THR A 77 -11.40 14.06 -0.48
C THR A 77 -10.61 12.82 -0.93
N SER A 78 -10.23 11.94 0.00
CA SER A 78 -9.34 10.81 -0.32
C SER A 78 -9.73 9.52 0.39
N GLY A 79 -11.04 9.24 0.53
CA GLY A 79 -11.61 8.12 1.28
C GLY A 79 -11.28 6.71 0.76
N ARG A 80 -11.68 5.68 1.51
CA ARG A 80 -11.58 4.26 1.10
C ARG A 80 -12.90 3.73 0.51
N ASN A 81 -13.75 4.61 -0.01
CA ASN A 81 -15.04 4.22 -0.57
C ASN A 81 -14.82 3.34 -1.81
N THR A 82 -15.52 2.23 -1.93
CA THR A 82 -15.43 1.30 -3.08
C THR A 82 -16.71 1.25 -3.91
N LEU A 83 -17.83 1.73 -3.36
CA LEU A 83 -19.12 1.73 -4.04
C LEU A 83 -19.33 2.98 -4.91
N SER A 84 -18.76 4.12 -4.49
CA SER A 84 -18.86 5.37 -5.22
C SER A 84 -17.63 6.24 -5.02
N GLN A 85 -17.33 7.04 -6.04
CA GLN A 85 -16.30 8.06 -5.98
C GLN A 85 -16.79 9.25 -5.14
N ARG A 86 -15.93 9.78 -4.27
CA ARG A 86 -16.21 10.96 -3.46
C ARG A 86 -14.96 11.81 -3.34
N ALA A 87 -15.05 13.03 -3.83
CA ALA A 87 -14.03 14.06 -3.65
C ALA A 87 -14.71 15.40 -3.40
N ASP A 88 -14.86 15.82 -2.13
CA ASP A 88 -15.57 17.07 -1.80
C ASP A 88 -14.81 18.31 -2.33
N GLN A 89 -13.50 18.19 -2.53
CA GLN A 89 -12.63 19.17 -3.18
C GLN A 89 -11.44 18.46 -3.86
N LEU A 90 -10.75 19.18 -4.74
CA LEU A 90 -9.56 18.69 -5.42
C LEU A 90 -8.31 18.90 -4.55
N ASN A 91 -7.59 17.82 -4.24
CA ASN A 91 -6.31 17.91 -3.52
C ASN A 91 -5.17 18.15 -4.50
N THR A 92 -4.44 19.26 -4.34
CA THR A 92 -3.35 19.66 -5.24
C THR A 92 -2.04 20.01 -4.52
N THR A 93 -2.06 20.01 -3.19
CA THR A 93 -0.93 20.38 -2.32
C THR A 93 -0.37 19.16 -1.57
N GLY A 94 0.78 19.32 -0.91
CA GLY A 94 1.47 18.24 -0.21
C GLY A 94 1.87 17.14 -1.18
N MET A 95 1.64 15.87 -0.82
CA MET A 95 1.99 14.73 -1.68
C MET A 95 1.30 14.76 -3.05
N TYR A 96 0.10 15.36 -3.16
CA TYR A 96 -0.60 15.54 -4.43
C TYR A 96 0.03 16.61 -5.36
N SER A 97 0.98 17.40 -4.87
CA SER A 97 1.77 18.29 -5.73
C SER A 97 2.90 17.55 -6.47
N LEU A 98 3.35 16.42 -5.91
CA LEU A 98 4.46 15.63 -6.44
C LEU A 98 4.02 14.59 -7.45
N VAL A 99 2.89 13.93 -7.17
CA VAL A 99 2.30 12.85 -7.98
C VAL A 99 0.79 12.85 -7.81
N ARG A 100 0.03 12.52 -8.86
CA ARG A 100 -1.44 12.56 -8.81
C ARG A 100 -2.05 11.52 -7.86
N ASN A 101 -1.37 10.39 -7.67
CA ASN A 101 -1.91 9.23 -6.96
C ASN A 101 -0.97 8.75 -5.82
N PRO A 102 -0.64 9.60 -4.83
CA PRO A 102 0.37 9.28 -3.82
C PRO A 102 -0.01 8.10 -2.91
N LEU A 103 -1.31 7.87 -2.68
CA LEU A 103 -1.78 6.73 -1.89
C LEU A 103 -1.56 5.39 -2.61
N TYR A 104 -1.71 5.37 -3.93
CA TYR A 104 -1.44 4.19 -4.73
C TYR A 104 0.06 3.95 -4.85
N LEU A 105 0.85 5.00 -5.09
CA LEU A 105 2.30 4.87 -5.06
C LEU A 105 2.81 4.36 -3.70
N GLY A 106 2.27 4.89 -2.59
CA GLY A 106 2.60 4.38 -1.25
C GLY A 106 2.22 2.91 -1.04
N ASN A 107 1.08 2.46 -1.58
CA ASN A 107 0.71 1.03 -1.55
C ASN A 107 1.67 0.16 -2.37
N PHE A 108 2.07 0.64 -3.56
CA PHE A 108 3.03 -0.06 -4.42
C PHE A 108 4.36 -0.25 -3.70
N ILE A 109 4.92 0.84 -3.15
CA ILE A 109 6.19 0.83 -2.41
C ILE A 109 6.08 -0.07 -1.17
N ALA A 110 4.97 0.01 -0.43
CA ALA A 110 4.74 -0.82 0.75
C ALA A 110 4.80 -2.32 0.42
N MET A 111 4.08 -2.74 -0.63
CA MET A 111 4.07 -4.14 -1.08
C MET A 111 5.40 -4.55 -1.72
N LEU A 112 6.05 -3.65 -2.47
CA LEU A 112 7.36 -3.90 -3.05
C LEU A 112 8.38 -4.29 -1.96
N GLY A 113 8.38 -3.61 -0.82
CA GLY A 113 9.22 -3.97 0.33
C GLY A 113 8.99 -5.41 0.80
N VAL A 114 7.72 -5.82 0.95
CA VAL A 114 7.38 -7.20 1.33
C VAL A 114 7.90 -8.21 0.30
N LEU A 115 7.77 -7.92 -0.99
CA LEU A 115 8.23 -8.82 -2.06
C LEU A 115 9.76 -8.89 -2.19
N ILE A 116 10.48 -7.81 -1.87
CA ILE A 116 11.95 -7.82 -1.79
C ILE A 116 12.44 -8.83 -0.74
N CYS A 117 11.67 -9.03 0.34
CA CYS A 117 12.00 -10.00 1.39
C CYS A 117 12.05 -11.46 0.89
N ILE A 118 11.29 -11.78 -0.17
CA ILE A 118 11.30 -13.09 -0.82
C ILE A 118 12.61 -13.33 -1.59
N LYS A 119 13.36 -12.26 -1.92
CA LYS A 119 14.65 -12.33 -2.64
C LYS A 119 14.55 -12.92 -4.06
N VAL A 120 13.34 -13.12 -4.59
CA VAL A 120 13.09 -13.68 -5.93
C VAL A 120 12.68 -12.57 -6.90
N TRP A 121 13.56 -12.24 -7.84
CA TRP A 121 13.42 -11.07 -8.72
C TRP A 121 12.20 -11.14 -9.65
N TRP A 122 11.83 -12.33 -10.14
CA TRP A 122 10.76 -12.48 -11.11
C TRP A 122 9.38 -12.17 -10.50
N VAL A 123 9.20 -12.42 -9.19
CA VAL A 123 7.97 -12.06 -8.46
C VAL A 123 7.77 -10.55 -8.47
N ILE A 124 8.85 -9.80 -8.22
CA ILE A 124 8.84 -8.34 -8.21
C ILE A 124 8.48 -7.81 -9.61
N ALA A 125 9.06 -8.38 -10.67
CA ALA A 125 8.78 -7.98 -12.05
C ALA A 125 7.31 -8.23 -12.43
N ILE A 126 6.79 -9.42 -12.14
CA ILE A 126 5.39 -9.76 -12.41
C ILE A 126 4.45 -8.90 -11.58
N PHE A 127 4.75 -8.71 -10.29
CA PHE A 127 3.99 -7.81 -9.43
C PHE A 127 3.93 -6.40 -10.00
N ALA A 128 5.07 -5.83 -10.39
CA ALA A 128 5.14 -4.47 -10.90
C ALA A 128 4.30 -4.30 -12.18
N LEU A 129 4.38 -5.26 -13.10
CA LEU A 129 3.57 -5.27 -14.32
C LEU A 129 2.07 -5.40 -14.01
N CYS A 130 1.69 -6.38 -13.18
CA CYS A 130 0.30 -6.61 -12.79
C CYS A 130 -0.28 -5.40 -12.06
N TYR A 131 0.47 -4.83 -11.12
CA TYR A 131 0.08 -3.64 -10.38
C TYR A 131 -0.12 -2.45 -11.31
N TRP A 132 0.80 -2.24 -12.26
CA TRP A 132 0.70 -1.16 -13.24
C TRP A 132 -0.58 -1.27 -14.08
N LEU A 133 -0.81 -2.43 -14.69
CA LEU A 133 -1.99 -2.68 -15.52
C LEU A 133 -3.29 -2.53 -14.73
N TYR A 134 -3.30 -2.99 -13.48
CA TYR A 134 -4.43 -2.85 -12.57
C TYR A 134 -4.69 -1.37 -12.23
N ILE A 135 -3.66 -0.66 -11.77
CA ILE A 135 -3.84 0.66 -11.20
C ILE A 135 -4.14 1.71 -12.27
N GLU A 136 -3.61 1.56 -13.48
CA GLU A 136 -3.92 2.42 -14.62
C GLU A 136 -5.43 2.45 -14.89
N ARG A 137 -6.10 1.29 -14.87
CA ARG A 137 -7.55 1.18 -15.07
C ARG A 137 -8.34 1.85 -13.94
N VAL A 138 -7.89 1.69 -12.70
CA VAL A 138 -8.52 2.31 -11.52
C VAL A 138 -8.37 3.82 -11.58
N ILE A 139 -7.16 4.30 -11.88
CA ILE A 139 -6.85 5.73 -12.02
C ILE A 139 -7.70 6.32 -13.13
N ALA A 140 -7.78 5.72 -14.32
CA ALA A 140 -8.59 6.24 -15.43
C ALA A 140 -10.05 6.54 -15.05
N VAL A 141 -10.67 5.68 -14.23
CA VAL A 141 -12.04 5.89 -13.72
C VAL A 141 -12.09 7.02 -12.69
N GLU A 142 -11.11 7.12 -11.80
CA GLU A 142 -10.99 8.23 -10.85
C GLU A 142 -10.77 9.56 -11.56
N GLU A 143 -9.91 9.60 -12.58
CA GLU A 143 -9.61 10.80 -13.37
C GLU A 143 -10.83 11.27 -14.15
N ALA A 144 -11.58 10.37 -14.78
CA ALA A 144 -12.84 10.72 -15.44
C ALA A 144 -13.86 11.34 -14.48
N TYR A 145 -13.99 10.79 -13.27
CA TYR A 145 -14.86 11.36 -12.23
C TYR A 145 -14.39 12.75 -11.78
N LEU A 146 -13.09 12.91 -11.53
CA LEU A 146 -12.51 14.19 -11.08
C LEU A 146 -12.61 15.26 -12.18
N GLU A 147 -12.37 14.89 -13.44
CA GLU A 147 -12.53 15.80 -14.57
C GLU A 147 -14.00 16.23 -14.74
N GLN A 148 -14.95 15.30 -14.65
CA GLN A 148 -16.37 15.63 -14.71
C GLN A 148 -16.77 16.60 -13.59
N LYS A 149 -16.21 16.43 -12.38
CA LYS A 149 -16.55 17.24 -11.21
C LYS A 149 -15.88 18.61 -11.18
N PHE A 150 -14.59 18.68 -11.54
CA PHE A 150 -13.75 19.86 -11.33
C PHE A 150 -13.31 20.55 -12.64
N GLY A 151 -13.55 19.92 -13.80
CA GLY A 151 -13.38 20.49 -15.12
C GLY A 151 -11.99 21.08 -15.37
N ALA A 152 -11.95 22.37 -15.71
CA ALA A 152 -10.71 23.06 -16.08
C ALA A 152 -9.65 23.07 -14.96
N SER A 153 -10.07 23.15 -13.70
CA SER A 153 -9.12 23.16 -12.57
C SER A 153 -8.37 21.83 -12.43
N TYR A 154 -9.05 20.71 -12.70
CA TYR A 154 -8.44 19.38 -12.73
C TYR A 154 -7.45 19.27 -13.89
N ARG A 155 -7.86 19.65 -15.11
CA ARG A 155 -6.96 19.62 -16.29
C ARG A 155 -5.67 20.41 -16.06
N ALA A 156 -5.78 21.65 -15.60
CA ALA A 156 -4.63 22.51 -15.31
C ALA A 156 -3.71 21.95 -14.21
N TRP A 157 -4.22 21.14 -13.29
CA TRP A 157 -3.41 20.42 -12.32
C TRP A 157 -2.71 19.20 -12.95
N THR A 158 -3.42 18.40 -13.74
CA THR A 158 -2.86 17.20 -14.39
C THR A 158 -1.77 17.50 -15.43
N GLU A 159 -1.80 18.67 -16.07
CA GLU A 159 -0.73 19.12 -16.99
C GLU A 159 0.62 19.32 -16.29
N ARG A 160 0.60 19.63 -14.99
CA ARG A 160 1.80 19.94 -14.21
C ARG A 160 2.29 18.77 -13.36
N VAL A 161 1.38 17.90 -12.93
CA VAL A 161 1.66 16.82 -11.97
C VAL A 161 1.62 15.44 -12.64
N PRO A 162 2.72 14.66 -12.57
CA PRO A 162 2.78 13.34 -13.18
C PRO A 162 1.86 12.33 -12.49
N ALA A 163 1.39 11.32 -13.23
CA ALA A 163 0.50 10.29 -12.69
C ALA A 163 1.20 9.33 -11.70
N PHE A 164 2.47 8.99 -11.98
CA PHE A 164 3.14 7.84 -11.35
C PHE A 164 4.51 8.16 -10.72
N ILE A 165 5.39 8.86 -11.43
CA ILE A 165 6.75 9.15 -10.94
C ILE A 165 6.73 10.52 -10.26
N PRO A 166 7.03 10.63 -8.95
CA PRO A 166 7.02 11.91 -8.26
C PRO A 166 8.00 12.91 -8.86
N LYS A 167 7.51 14.15 -9.07
CA LYS A 167 8.35 15.28 -9.49
C LYS A 167 8.60 16.19 -8.28
N PHE A 168 9.70 15.95 -7.56
CA PHE A 168 10.03 16.66 -6.32
C PHE A 168 10.11 18.20 -6.47
N GLY A 169 10.48 18.70 -7.64
CA GLY A 169 10.50 20.14 -7.93
C GLY A 169 9.12 20.83 -7.93
N ASN A 170 8.02 20.07 -7.93
CA ASN A 170 6.66 20.62 -7.84
C ASN A 170 6.17 20.81 -6.39
N TRP A 171 6.99 20.51 -5.38
CA TRP A 171 6.55 20.52 -3.98
C TRP A 171 5.85 21.82 -3.62
N THR A 172 4.59 21.68 -3.21
CA THR A 172 3.79 22.77 -2.63
C THR A 172 3.39 22.34 -1.23
N PRO A 173 3.68 23.13 -0.17
CA PRO A 173 3.32 22.78 1.19
C PRO A 173 1.82 22.44 1.32
N PRO A 174 1.45 21.47 2.20
CA PRO A 174 0.05 21.09 2.36
C PRO A 174 -0.80 22.27 2.80
N SER A 175 -1.97 22.44 2.19
CA SER A 175 -2.92 23.51 2.56
C SER A 175 -3.73 23.17 3.81
N GLY A 176 -3.85 21.87 4.15
CA GLY A 176 -4.52 21.41 5.37
C GLY A 176 -3.58 21.35 6.57
N ALA A 177 -4.13 21.46 7.77
CA ALA A 177 -3.38 21.22 9.00
C ALA A 177 -3.15 19.72 9.22
N PHE A 178 -2.05 19.38 9.91
CA PHE A 178 -1.79 18.02 10.34
C PHE A 178 -2.87 17.53 11.31
N SER A 179 -3.47 16.36 11.05
CA SER A 179 -4.43 15.72 11.94
C SER A 179 -4.04 14.26 12.24
N LEU A 180 -3.50 14.04 13.43
CA LEU A 180 -3.19 12.71 13.95
C LEU A 180 -4.44 11.84 14.17
N PRO A 181 -5.54 12.33 14.77
CA PRO A 181 -6.75 11.52 14.93
C PRO A 181 -7.31 11.04 13.58
N PHE A 182 -7.32 11.93 12.58
CA PHE A 182 -7.76 11.58 11.22
C PHE A 182 -6.84 10.56 10.56
N LEU A 183 -5.52 10.66 10.74
CA LEU A 183 -4.56 9.67 10.28
C LEU A 183 -4.83 8.29 10.89
N LEU A 184 -4.86 8.21 12.22
CA LEU A 184 -5.03 6.95 12.96
C LEU A 184 -6.36 6.26 12.63
N ARG A 185 -7.43 7.05 12.48
CA ARG A 185 -8.75 6.56 12.07
C ARG A 185 -8.75 5.90 10.68
N ARG A 186 -7.80 6.25 9.82
CA ARG A 186 -7.81 5.86 8.41
C ARG A 186 -6.74 4.83 8.08
N GLU A 187 -5.62 4.83 8.80
CA GLU A 187 -4.43 4.03 8.44
C GLU A 187 -4.14 2.84 9.37
N TYR A 188 -5.03 2.49 10.30
CA TYR A 188 -4.88 1.28 11.13
C TYR A 188 -4.78 -0.03 10.34
N ASN A 189 -5.40 -0.12 9.15
CA ASN A 189 -5.23 -1.30 8.29
C ASN A 189 -3.89 -1.30 7.54
N GLY A 190 -3.31 -0.12 7.28
CA GLY A 190 -2.04 -0.03 6.54
C GLY A 190 -0.90 -0.63 7.36
N LEU A 191 -0.86 -0.28 8.65
CA LEU A 191 0.10 -0.85 9.59
C LEU A 191 -0.08 -2.36 9.78
N LEU A 192 -1.33 -2.83 9.94
CA LEU A 192 -1.62 -4.27 9.99
C LEU A 192 -1.20 -4.97 8.69
N ALA A 193 -1.46 -4.38 7.54
CA ALA A 193 -1.10 -4.98 6.26
C ALA A 193 0.42 -5.14 6.13
N VAL A 194 1.21 -4.12 6.46
CA VAL A 194 2.68 -4.21 6.39
C VAL A 194 3.22 -5.19 7.42
N GLY A 195 2.94 -4.97 8.72
CA GLY A 195 3.49 -5.81 9.79
C GLY A 195 2.98 -7.25 9.74
N GLY A 196 1.70 -7.43 9.43
CA GLY A 196 1.09 -8.74 9.24
C GLY A 196 1.60 -9.47 8.00
N SER A 197 1.99 -8.76 6.93
CA SER A 197 2.59 -9.41 5.76
C SER A 197 3.98 -9.94 6.04
N PHE A 198 4.83 -9.18 6.75
CA PHE A 198 6.14 -9.70 7.17
C PHE A 198 5.99 -10.87 8.14
N PHE A 199 5.16 -10.73 9.17
CA PHE A 199 4.85 -11.84 10.09
C PHE A 199 4.36 -13.09 9.34
N ALA A 200 3.41 -12.93 8.41
CA ALA A 200 2.86 -14.05 7.66
C ALA A 200 3.90 -14.67 6.72
N LEU A 201 4.76 -13.86 6.09
CA LEU A 201 5.80 -14.35 5.19
C LEU A 201 6.81 -15.23 5.94
N GLU A 202 7.30 -14.76 7.07
CA GLU A 202 8.28 -15.48 7.91
C GLU A 202 7.66 -16.75 8.49
N LEU A 203 6.45 -16.64 9.06
CA LEU A 203 5.70 -17.81 9.54
C LEU A 203 5.51 -18.85 8.42
N ILE A 204 5.21 -18.43 7.20
CA ILE A 204 5.05 -19.35 6.06
C ILE A 204 6.39 -19.96 5.67
N LEU A 205 7.44 -19.16 5.57
CA LEU A 205 8.78 -19.64 5.20
C LEU A 205 9.28 -20.67 6.21
N ASP A 206 9.29 -20.35 7.49
CA ASP A 206 9.88 -21.21 8.51
C ASP A 206 9.04 -22.47 8.76
N VAL A 207 7.76 -22.28 9.09
CA VAL A 207 6.91 -23.38 9.54
C VAL A 207 6.44 -24.25 8.38
N PHE A 208 6.10 -23.64 7.23
CA PHE A 208 5.48 -24.38 6.12
C PHE A 208 6.47 -24.76 5.02
N VAL A 209 7.46 -23.91 4.71
CA VAL A 209 8.46 -24.20 3.66
C VAL A 209 9.64 -24.98 4.23
N ARG A 210 10.29 -24.45 5.27
CA ARG A 210 11.46 -25.06 5.95
C ARG A 210 11.07 -26.19 6.90
N ARG A 211 9.78 -26.33 7.20
CA ARG A 211 9.20 -27.40 8.06
C ARG A 211 9.68 -27.33 9.50
N GLU A 212 9.99 -26.14 9.97
CA GLU A 212 10.32 -25.92 11.37
C GLU A 212 9.10 -26.20 12.27
N PRO A 213 9.27 -26.94 13.39
CA PRO A 213 8.20 -27.10 14.36
C PRO A 213 7.75 -25.74 14.89
N PHE A 214 6.44 -25.47 14.87
CA PHE A 214 5.89 -24.18 15.32
C PHE A 214 6.31 -23.79 16.75
N ALA A 215 6.53 -24.77 17.63
CA ALA A 215 6.97 -24.52 19.00
C ALA A 215 8.43 -24.01 19.07
N GLU A 216 9.30 -24.46 18.17
CA GLU A 216 10.68 -23.99 18.05
C GLU A 216 10.69 -22.57 17.48
N TRP A 217 9.95 -22.37 16.38
CA TRP A 217 9.79 -21.06 15.75
C TRP A 217 9.28 -19.99 16.72
N LEU A 218 8.32 -20.33 17.60
CA LEU A 218 7.80 -19.39 18.58
C LEU A 218 8.88 -18.87 19.56
N VAL A 219 9.91 -19.68 19.82
CA VAL A 219 11.02 -19.36 20.72
C VAL A 219 12.15 -18.66 19.96
N GLU A 220 12.56 -19.20 18.80
CA GLU A 220 13.68 -18.67 18.00
C GLU A 220 13.30 -17.34 17.33
N ASP A 221 12.07 -17.23 16.83
CA ASP A 221 11.53 -16.09 16.09
C ASP A 221 10.52 -15.27 16.91
N ALA A 222 10.72 -15.21 18.24
CA ALA A 222 9.87 -14.45 19.15
C ALA A 222 9.71 -12.96 18.74
N GLY A 223 10.71 -12.40 18.04
CA GLY A 223 10.64 -11.04 17.48
C GLY A 223 9.55 -10.88 16.42
N TRP A 224 9.38 -11.88 15.55
CA TRP A 224 8.33 -11.91 14.54
C TRP A 224 6.96 -12.06 15.16
N PHE A 225 6.84 -12.97 16.12
CA PHE A 225 5.61 -13.13 16.89
C PHE A 225 5.22 -11.82 17.59
N ALA A 226 6.18 -11.14 18.24
CA ALA A 226 5.95 -9.86 18.89
C ALA A 226 5.52 -8.77 17.90
N LEU A 227 6.11 -8.70 16.71
CA LEU A 227 5.70 -7.78 15.64
C LEU A 227 4.25 -8.05 15.19
N GLY A 228 3.93 -9.31 14.89
CA GLY A 228 2.58 -9.72 14.49
C GLY A 228 1.54 -9.40 15.56
N ALA A 229 1.83 -9.76 16.82
CA ALA A 229 0.96 -9.47 17.95
C ALA A 229 0.78 -7.96 18.17
N THR A 230 1.87 -7.19 18.12
CA THR A 230 1.82 -5.73 18.33
C THR A 230 1.01 -5.04 17.25
N THR A 231 1.22 -5.39 15.98
CA THR A 231 0.48 -4.79 14.85
C THR A 231 -1.00 -5.17 14.89
N LEU A 232 -1.34 -6.39 15.30
CA LEU A 232 -2.71 -6.83 15.54
C LEU A 232 -3.35 -6.08 16.72
N LEU A 233 -2.66 -5.92 17.83
CA LEU A 233 -3.15 -5.19 19.00
C LEU A 233 -3.41 -3.71 18.66
N ILE A 234 -2.49 -3.05 17.96
CA ILE A 234 -2.67 -1.67 17.48
C ILE A 234 -3.89 -1.60 16.56
N PHE A 235 -4.04 -2.55 15.63
CA PHE A 235 -5.20 -2.61 14.75
C PHE A 235 -6.52 -2.73 15.53
N LEU A 236 -6.59 -3.67 16.48
CA LEU A 236 -7.79 -3.91 17.29
C LEU A 236 -8.12 -2.67 18.15
N LEU A 237 -7.12 -2.05 18.76
CA LEU A 237 -7.27 -0.83 19.54
C LEU A 237 -7.80 0.33 18.67
N LEU A 238 -7.15 0.62 17.55
CA LEU A 238 -7.56 1.72 16.66
C LEU A 238 -8.92 1.45 16.03
N ARG A 239 -9.23 0.19 15.68
CA ARG A 239 -10.54 -0.22 15.21
C ARG A 239 -11.60 0.01 16.28
N PHE A 240 -11.34 -0.42 17.52
CA PHE A 240 -12.22 -0.19 18.67
C PHE A 240 -12.47 1.30 18.88
N LEU A 241 -11.41 2.12 18.95
CA LEU A 241 -11.52 3.58 19.11
C LEU A 241 -12.35 4.22 18.00
N LYS A 242 -12.15 3.79 16.75
CA LYS A 242 -12.93 4.27 15.60
C LYS A 242 -14.41 3.89 15.66
N THR A 243 -14.74 2.68 16.11
CA THR A 243 -16.11 2.14 16.04
C THR A 243 -16.94 2.38 17.30
N GLN A 244 -16.30 2.47 18.46
CA GLN A 244 -16.96 2.49 19.77
C GLN A 244 -16.77 3.81 20.53
N THR A 245 -15.92 4.73 20.06
CA THR A 245 -15.62 5.98 20.78
C THR A 245 -15.70 7.21 19.86
N ARG A 246 -15.62 8.41 20.46
CA ARG A 246 -15.51 9.68 19.74
C ARG A 246 -14.08 10.24 19.70
N VAL A 247 -13.10 9.52 20.25
CA VAL A 247 -11.70 9.98 20.40
C VAL A 247 -11.07 10.35 19.06
N LEU A 248 -11.45 9.66 17.98
CA LEU A 248 -10.93 9.88 16.62
C LEU A 248 -11.89 10.69 15.72
N ASN A 249 -12.88 11.38 16.29
CA ASN A 249 -13.85 12.19 15.52
C ASN A 249 -13.43 13.66 15.34
N THR A 250 -12.31 14.07 15.95
CA THR A 250 -11.74 15.42 15.86
C THR A 250 -10.84 15.60 14.64
#